data_AF-A0A849B0W0-F1
#
_entry.id   AF-A0A849B0W0-F1
#
_cell.length_a   1.000
_cell.length_b   1.000
_cell.length_c   1.000
_cell.angle_alpha   90.00
_cell.angle_beta   90.00
_cell.angle_gamma   90.00
#
_symmetry.space_group_name_H-M   'P 1'
#
loop_
_entity.id
_entity.type
_entity.pdbx_description
1 polymer ?
#
loop_
_entity_poly.entity_id
_entity_poly.type
_entity_poly.pdbx_seq_one_letter_code
_entity_poly.pdbx_strand_id
1 'polypeptide(L)'
;MTEIKQLNWQRDNFENIEEAWEGDLWERQRLGIQLTNYVDRLQCGAVLALDARWGEGKTWFVRHWAKYLDDTQHNVIYLDAFANDYLDDPFLTIAAEISQAFKGSNEIDAEEIEDFNSKTASVLISLASIIPMIAARAGLHMIGLGALGEAAQQTYKEGKELYDLASDQITEKVKEKIEEKINSHHIEKETIQDFKNELSL
;
A
#
# COMPACT_ATOMS: atom_id res chain seq x y z
N MET A 1 -9.67 -8.66 -51.67
CA MET A 1 -8.55 -8.20 -50.83
C MET A 1 -9.14 -7.92 -49.46
N THR A 2 -8.83 -8.75 -48.48
CA THR A 2 -9.26 -8.53 -47.09
C THR A 2 -8.30 -7.52 -46.49
N GLU A 3 -8.78 -6.33 -46.13
CA GLU A 3 -7.98 -5.35 -45.39
C GLU A 3 -7.56 -5.96 -44.06
N ILE A 4 -6.26 -6.24 -43.91
CA ILE A 4 -5.69 -6.55 -42.61
C ILE A 4 -5.66 -5.22 -41.85
N LYS A 5 -6.63 -5.00 -40.96
CA LYS A 5 -6.54 -3.95 -39.94
C LYS A 5 -5.25 -4.22 -39.17
N GLN A 6 -4.21 -3.40 -39.40
CA GLN A 6 -3.04 -3.41 -38.53
C GLN A 6 -3.53 -3.16 -37.11
N LEU A 7 -3.17 -4.06 -36.19
CA LEU A 7 -3.39 -3.86 -34.77
C LEU A 7 -2.64 -2.58 -34.35
N ASN A 8 -3.30 -1.73 -33.57
CA ASN A 8 -2.66 -0.55 -32.99
C ASN A 8 -1.69 -1.04 -31.91
N TRP A 9 -0.39 -1.14 -32.25
CA TRP A 9 0.67 -1.57 -31.33
C TRP A 9 1.17 -0.43 -30.42
N GLN A 10 0.31 0.53 -30.09
CA GLN A 10 0.64 1.51 -29.07
C GLN A 10 0.85 0.77 -27.74
N ARG A 11 1.88 1.17 -26.99
CA ARG A 11 2.06 0.65 -25.64
C ARG A 11 0.87 1.12 -24.81
N ASP A 12 0.23 0.19 -24.11
CA ASP A 12 -0.88 0.51 -23.22
C ASP A 12 -0.44 1.58 -22.21
N ASN A 13 -1.15 2.71 -22.19
CA ASN A 13 -0.95 3.72 -21.16
C ASN A 13 -1.73 3.31 -19.90
N PHE A 14 -1.11 2.43 -19.12
CA PHE A 14 -1.72 1.89 -17.90
C PHE A 14 -1.99 2.93 -16.81
N GLU A 15 -1.38 4.12 -16.90
CA GLU A 15 -1.58 5.20 -15.94
C GLU A 15 -2.74 6.13 -16.32
N ASN A 16 -3.26 6.04 -17.55
CA ASN A 16 -4.44 6.80 -17.99
C ASN A 16 -5.33 5.94 -18.91
N ILE A 17 -6.12 5.06 -18.31
CA ILE A 17 -7.14 4.28 -19.01
C ILE A 17 -8.43 5.12 -19.03
N GLU A 18 -8.83 5.63 -20.18
CA GLU A 18 -10.04 6.46 -20.31
C GLU A 18 -11.32 5.59 -20.36
N GLU A 19 -11.30 4.52 -21.14
CA GLU A 19 -12.42 3.58 -21.31
C GLU A 19 -12.06 2.18 -20.80
N ALA A 20 -12.87 1.65 -19.89
CA ALA A 20 -12.69 0.29 -19.41
C ALA A 20 -12.85 -0.72 -20.55
N TRP A 21 -12.00 -1.75 -20.56
CA TRP A 21 -11.98 -2.81 -21.58
C TRP A 21 -11.68 -2.36 -23.02
N GLU A 22 -11.23 -1.12 -23.24
CA GLU A 22 -10.78 -0.70 -24.56
C GLU A 22 -9.69 -1.65 -25.08
N GLY A 23 -9.88 -2.18 -26.29
CA GLY A 23 -8.93 -3.13 -26.88
C GLY A 23 -8.98 -4.55 -26.30
N ASP A 24 -10.06 -4.96 -25.63
CA ASP A 24 -10.21 -6.34 -25.12
C ASP A 24 -10.27 -7.39 -26.26
N LEU A 25 -9.11 -7.94 -26.60
CA LEU A 25 -9.00 -8.95 -27.66
C LEU A 25 -9.50 -10.34 -27.23
N TRP A 26 -9.57 -10.62 -25.92
CA TRP A 26 -9.74 -11.99 -25.38
C TRP A 26 -11.05 -12.14 -24.58
N GLU A 27 -11.98 -11.21 -24.73
CA GLU A 27 -13.29 -11.19 -24.06
C GLU A 27 -13.18 -11.29 -22.51
N ARG A 28 -12.14 -10.68 -21.94
CA ARG A 28 -11.89 -10.66 -20.50
C ARG A 28 -12.89 -9.81 -19.74
N GLN A 29 -13.55 -8.85 -20.38
CA GLN A 29 -14.65 -8.09 -19.80
C GLN A 29 -15.70 -9.02 -19.18
N ARG A 30 -16.00 -10.16 -19.83
CA ARG A 30 -16.96 -11.13 -19.30
C ARG A 30 -16.53 -11.67 -17.93
N LEU A 31 -15.24 -11.97 -17.76
CA LEU A 31 -14.69 -12.40 -16.48
C LEU A 31 -14.75 -11.26 -15.45
N GLY A 32 -14.37 -10.04 -15.83
CA GLY A 32 -14.44 -8.87 -14.95
C GLY A 32 -15.85 -8.61 -14.41
N ILE A 33 -16.86 -8.68 -15.27
CA ILE A 33 -18.27 -8.55 -14.87
C ILE A 33 -18.70 -9.69 -13.93
N GLN A 34 -18.29 -10.93 -14.19
CA GLN A 34 -18.60 -12.06 -13.33
C GLN A 34 -17.99 -11.92 -11.94
N LEU A 35 -16.72 -11.49 -11.86
CA LEU A 35 -16.04 -11.24 -10.60
C LEU A 35 -16.67 -10.08 -9.83
N THR A 36 -17.01 -8.98 -10.51
CA THR A 36 -17.71 -7.83 -9.90
C THR A 36 -19.02 -8.27 -9.26
N ASN A 37 -19.89 -8.93 -10.04
CA ASN A 37 -21.16 -9.44 -9.53
C ASN A 37 -20.97 -10.40 -8.35
N TYR A 38 -19.88 -11.18 -8.33
CA TYR A 38 -19.57 -12.04 -7.20
C TYR A 38 -19.20 -11.23 -5.95
N VAL A 39 -18.32 -10.24 -6.10
CA VAL A 39 -17.88 -9.36 -5.01
C VAL A 39 -19.05 -8.56 -4.44
N ASP A 40 -19.94 -8.01 -5.27
CA ASP A 40 -21.09 -7.20 -4.85
C ASP A 40 -22.09 -7.97 -3.96
N ARG A 41 -22.13 -9.29 -4.10
CA ARG A 41 -23.01 -10.15 -3.28
C ARG A 41 -22.40 -10.53 -1.94
N LEU A 42 -21.10 -10.34 -1.75
CA LEU A 42 -20.43 -10.69 -0.51
C LEU A 42 -20.94 -9.80 0.62
N GLN A 43 -21.33 -10.42 1.73
CA GLN A 43 -21.80 -9.73 2.93
C GLN A 43 -20.66 -9.42 3.92
N CYS A 44 -19.45 -9.87 3.61
CA CYS A 44 -18.26 -9.68 4.43
C CYS A 44 -17.04 -9.49 3.54
N GLY A 45 -15.97 -8.90 4.08
CA GLY A 45 -14.70 -8.78 3.39
C GLY A 45 -14.18 -10.15 2.94
N ALA A 46 -13.62 -10.21 1.73
CA ALA A 46 -13.03 -11.42 1.17
C ALA A 46 -11.75 -11.10 0.41
N VAL A 47 -10.91 -12.11 0.25
CA VAL A 47 -9.69 -12.04 -0.55
C VAL A 47 -9.89 -12.91 -1.80
N LEU A 48 -9.74 -12.32 -2.98
CA LEU A 48 -9.75 -13.03 -4.24
C LEU A 48 -8.32 -13.09 -4.79
N ALA A 49 -7.83 -14.30 -5.05
CA ALA A 49 -6.56 -14.51 -5.72
C ALA A 49 -6.80 -14.82 -7.20
N LEU A 50 -6.22 -14.03 -8.10
CA LEU A 50 -6.26 -14.24 -9.54
C LEU A 50 -4.91 -14.79 -10.01
N ASP A 51 -4.88 -16.05 -10.43
CA ASP A 51 -3.66 -16.71 -10.92
C ASP A 51 -3.66 -16.86 -12.44
N ALA A 52 -2.51 -16.60 -13.06
CA ALA A 52 -2.24 -16.85 -14.47
C ALA A 52 -0.73 -16.86 -14.72
N ARG A 53 -0.30 -17.36 -15.89
CA ARG A 53 1.13 -17.38 -16.27
C ARG A 53 1.68 -15.98 -16.57
N TRP A 54 3.00 -15.84 -16.56
CA TRP A 54 3.66 -14.60 -16.99
C TRP A 54 3.31 -14.30 -18.44
N GLY A 55 3.00 -13.04 -18.75
CA GLY A 55 2.63 -12.61 -20.11
C GLY A 55 1.16 -12.83 -20.47
N GLU A 56 0.36 -13.46 -19.61
CA GLU A 56 -1.09 -13.63 -19.82
C GLU A 56 -1.89 -12.34 -19.55
N GLY A 57 -1.27 -11.15 -19.53
CA GLY A 57 -1.98 -9.87 -19.38
C GLY A 57 -2.73 -9.67 -18.05
N LYS A 58 -2.22 -10.20 -16.93
CA LYS A 58 -2.83 -9.98 -15.59
C LYS A 58 -2.90 -8.50 -15.21
N THR A 59 -1.80 -7.77 -15.42
CA THR A 59 -1.73 -6.32 -15.15
C THR A 59 -2.77 -5.57 -15.98
N TRP A 60 -2.86 -5.87 -17.27
CA TRP A 60 -3.90 -5.31 -18.16
C TRP A 60 -5.29 -5.59 -17.59
N PHE A 61 -5.59 -6.84 -17.25
CA PHE A 61 -6.90 -7.23 -16.74
C PHE A 61 -7.28 -6.47 -15.46
N VAL A 62 -6.40 -6.45 -14.45
CA VAL A 62 -6.71 -5.83 -13.15
C VAL A 62 -6.82 -4.31 -13.29
N ARG A 63 -6.03 -3.67 -14.15
CA ARG A 63 -6.13 -2.21 -14.37
C ARG A 63 -7.41 -1.82 -15.12
N HIS A 64 -7.79 -2.54 -16.17
CA HIS A 64 -9.08 -2.30 -16.84
C HIS A 64 -10.27 -2.67 -15.94
N TRP A 65 -10.12 -3.69 -15.07
CA TRP A 65 -11.15 -4.01 -14.09
C TRP A 65 -11.28 -2.92 -13.01
N ALA A 66 -10.16 -2.37 -12.54
CA ALA A 66 -10.18 -1.23 -11.62
C ALA A 66 -10.88 -0.02 -12.23
N LYS A 67 -10.59 0.32 -13.50
CA LYS A 67 -11.32 1.38 -14.22
C LYS A 67 -12.81 1.09 -14.36
N TYR A 68 -13.18 -0.15 -14.68
CA TYR A 68 -14.58 -0.56 -14.75
C TYR A 68 -15.31 -0.41 -13.42
N LEU A 69 -14.66 -0.77 -12.32
CA LEU A 69 -15.21 -0.63 -10.97
C LEU A 69 -15.41 0.84 -10.59
N ASP A 70 -14.44 1.70 -10.91
CA ASP A 70 -14.54 3.16 -10.74
C ASP A 70 -15.71 3.76 -11.55
N ASP A 71 -15.82 3.40 -12.84
CA ASP A 71 -16.94 3.79 -13.71
C ASP A 71 -18.31 3.35 -13.18
N THR A 72 -18.33 2.29 -12.37
CA THR A 72 -19.54 1.73 -11.75
C THR A 72 -19.71 2.15 -10.28
N GLN A 73 -19.04 3.24 -9.87
CA GLN A 73 -19.17 3.88 -8.56
C GLN A 73 -18.68 3.03 -7.38
N HIS A 74 -17.68 2.17 -7.61
CA HIS A 74 -16.98 1.49 -6.53
C HIS A 74 -15.76 2.31 -6.11
N ASN A 75 -15.49 2.37 -4.81
CA ASN A 75 -14.23 2.91 -4.29
C ASN A 75 -13.12 1.87 -4.50
N VAL A 76 -12.19 2.16 -5.39
CA VAL A 76 -11.12 1.23 -5.79
C VAL A 76 -9.75 1.80 -5.44
N ILE A 77 -8.92 0.95 -4.83
CA ILE A 77 -7.49 1.23 -4.64
C ILE A 77 -6.72 0.22 -5.47
N TYR A 78 -5.94 0.71 -6.43
CA TYR A 78 -4.99 -0.12 -7.16
C TYR A 78 -3.59 0.10 -6.58
N LEU A 79 -3.01 -0.97 -6.04
CA LEU A 79 -1.65 -0.96 -5.50
C LEU A 79 -0.75 -1.92 -6.30
N ASP A 80 0.27 -1.37 -6.94
CA ASP A 80 1.31 -2.15 -7.59
C ASP A 80 2.42 -2.48 -6.58
N ALA A 81 2.45 -3.72 -6.10
CA ALA A 81 3.43 -4.15 -5.12
C ALA A 81 4.88 -4.16 -5.66
N PHE A 82 5.08 -4.29 -6.98
CA PHE A 82 6.42 -4.22 -7.57
C PHE A 82 6.89 -2.77 -7.72
N ALA A 83 5.99 -1.86 -8.08
CA ALA A 83 6.35 -0.45 -8.21
C ALA A 83 6.70 0.18 -6.85
N ASN A 84 6.13 -0.33 -5.76
CA ASN A 84 6.31 0.18 -4.40
C ASN A 84 7.28 -0.66 -3.55
N ASP A 85 8.00 -1.62 -4.14
CA ASP A 85 8.89 -2.53 -3.41
C ASP A 85 10.12 -1.84 -2.78
N TYR A 86 10.42 -0.62 -3.24
CA TYR A 86 11.49 0.23 -2.71
C TYR A 86 11.10 0.96 -1.41
N LEU A 87 9.81 1.00 -1.05
CA LEU A 87 9.35 1.69 0.15
C LEU A 87 9.64 0.82 1.39
N ASP A 88 10.28 1.44 2.39
CA ASP A 88 10.74 0.75 3.60
C ASP A 88 9.62 0.10 4.43
N ASP A 89 8.38 0.60 4.32
CA ASP A 89 7.24 0.12 5.10
C ASP A 89 6.00 -0.12 4.22
N PRO A 90 5.66 -1.40 3.93
CA PRO A 90 4.49 -1.74 3.12
C PRO A 90 3.17 -1.45 3.86
N PHE A 91 3.15 -1.48 5.20
CA PHE A 91 1.94 -1.15 5.97
C PHE A 91 1.62 0.33 5.84
N LEU A 92 2.62 1.21 6.00
CA LEU A 92 2.46 2.64 5.80
C LEU A 92 1.97 2.96 4.38
N THR A 93 2.55 2.31 3.37
CA THR A 93 2.16 2.48 1.96
C THR A 93 0.68 2.14 1.75
N ILE A 94 0.25 0.96 2.22
CA ILE A 94 -1.15 0.54 2.11
C ILE A 94 -2.08 1.49 2.86
N ALA A 95 -1.72 1.86 4.09
CA ALA A 95 -2.55 2.74 4.92
C ALA A 95 -2.68 4.15 4.32
N ALA A 96 -1.62 4.67 3.70
CA ALA A 96 -1.65 5.95 3.02
C ALA A 96 -2.57 5.94 1.80
N GLU A 97 -2.54 4.88 0.98
CA GLU A 97 -3.45 4.72 -0.16
C GLU A 97 -4.92 4.58 0.31
N ILE A 98 -5.18 3.88 1.42
CA ILE A 98 -6.52 3.81 2.03
C ILE A 98 -6.99 5.20 2.50
N SER A 99 -6.13 5.91 3.22
CA SER A 99 -6.43 7.27 3.71
C SER A 99 -6.74 8.22 2.55
N GLN A 100 -6.00 8.13 1.45
CA GLN A 100 -6.24 8.93 0.27
C GLN A 100 -7.57 8.58 -0.40
N ALA A 101 -7.89 7.29 -0.53
CA ALA A 101 -9.17 6.87 -1.09
C ALA A 101 -10.36 7.34 -0.23
N PHE A 102 -10.22 7.35 1.10
CA PHE A 102 -11.25 7.88 1.98
C PHE A 102 -11.46 9.38 1.79
N LYS A 103 -10.39 10.17 1.62
CA LYS A 103 -10.50 11.61 1.32
C LYS A 103 -11.19 11.92 -0.01
N GLY A 104 -11.12 11.00 -0.98
CA GLY A 104 -11.82 11.11 -2.25
C GLY A 104 -13.29 10.69 -2.19
N SER A 105 -13.71 10.01 -1.13
CA SER A 105 -15.10 9.54 -0.93
C SER A 105 -15.96 10.63 -0.30
N ASN A 106 -17.18 10.80 -0.81
CA ASN A 106 -18.18 11.67 -0.18
C ASN A 106 -18.95 10.98 0.95
N GLU A 107 -18.72 9.68 1.16
CA GLU A 107 -19.43 8.87 2.16
C GLU A 107 -18.72 8.85 3.52
N ILE A 108 -17.43 9.15 3.54
CA ILE A 108 -16.58 9.08 4.73
C ILE A 108 -16.27 10.50 5.18
N ASP A 109 -16.57 10.81 6.44
CA ASP A 109 -16.34 12.14 6.97
C ASP A 109 -14.88 12.37 7.42
N ALA A 110 -14.55 13.64 7.66
CA ALA A 110 -13.18 14.01 8.03
C ALA A 110 -12.76 13.44 9.40
N GLU A 111 -13.71 13.21 10.32
CA GLU A 111 -13.44 12.68 11.65
C GLU A 111 -13.06 11.19 11.57
N GLU A 112 -13.76 10.41 10.74
CA GLU A 112 -13.42 9.01 10.45
C GLU A 112 -12.03 8.86 9.79
N ILE A 113 -11.68 9.79 8.89
CA ILE A 113 -10.36 9.82 8.25
C ILE A 113 -9.26 10.13 9.29
N GLU A 114 -9.50 11.11 10.17
CA GLU A 114 -8.56 11.48 11.23
C GLU A 114 -8.36 10.34 12.24
N ASP A 115 -9.45 9.68 12.66
CA ASP A 115 -9.39 8.50 13.54
C ASP A 115 -8.61 7.35 12.89
N PHE A 116 -8.85 7.08 11.60
CA PHE A 116 -8.10 6.07 10.85
C PHE A 116 -6.59 6.39 10.79
N ASN A 117 -6.22 7.63 10.50
CA ASN A 117 -4.82 8.07 10.43
C ASN A 117 -4.14 7.96 11.79
N SER A 118 -4.83 8.39 12.86
CA SER A 118 -4.36 8.31 14.25
C SER A 118 -4.12 6.86 14.70
N LYS A 119 -5.04 5.94 14.34
CA LYS A 119 -4.88 4.51 14.60
C LYS A 119 -3.72 3.91 13.81
N THR A 120 -3.58 4.27 12.54
CA THR A 120 -2.45 3.85 11.69
C THR A 120 -1.11 4.28 12.29
N ALA A 121 -1.00 5.55 12.71
CA ALA A 121 0.21 6.06 13.33
C ALA A 121 0.54 5.32 14.64
N SER A 122 -0.48 5.01 15.44
CA SER A 122 -0.33 4.26 16.69
C SER A 122 0.16 2.81 16.46
N VAL A 123 -0.32 2.15 15.40
CA VAL A 123 0.16 0.81 14.99
C VAL A 123 1.63 0.88 14.55
N LEU A 124 1.99 1.85 13.72
CA LEU A 124 3.37 2.06 13.26
C LEU A 124 4.34 2.31 14.43
N ILE A 125 3.96 3.17 15.37
CA ILE A 125 4.74 3.42 16.60
C ILE A 125 4.93 2.13 17.41
N SER A 126 3.86 1.33 17.53
CA SER A 126 3.89 0.07 18.28
C SER A 126 4.79 -0.98 17.61
N LEU A 127 4.89 -0.98 16.29
CA LEU A 127 5.81 -1.86 15.56
C LEU A 127 7.26 -1.37 15.71
N ALA A 128 7.48 -0.05 15.64
CA ALA A 128 8.81 0.55 15.79
C ALA A 128 9.42 0.33 17.18
N SER A 129 8.62 0.37 18.26
CA SER A 129 9.09 0.19 19.63
C SER A 129 9.60 -1.22 19.94
N ILE A 130 9.27 -2.22 19.12
CA ILE A 130 9.77 -3.60 19.25
C ILE A 130 11.20 -3.73 18.66
N ILE A 131 11.61 -2.86 17.74
CA ILE A 131 12.91 -2.93 17.05
C ILE A 131 14.09 -2.84 18.04
N PRO A 132 14.15 -1.88 18.99
CA PRO A 132 15.22 -1.83 19.99
C PRO A 132 15.35 -3.12 20.81
N MET A 133 14.22 -3.77 21.13
CA MET A 133 14.20 -5.02 21.89
C MET A 133 14.83 -6.18 21.10
N ILE A 134 14.51 -6.29 19.81
CA ILE A 134 15.08 -7.31 18.92
C ILE A 134 16.57 -7.07 18.72
N ALA A 135 16.98 -5.82 18.45
CA ALA A 135 18.38 -5.44 18.29
C ALA A 135 19.20 -5.73 19.56
N ALA A 136 18.67 -5.40 20.74
CA ALA A 136 19.30 -5.71 22.01
C ALA A 136 19.48 -7.23 22.19
N ARG A 137 18.46 -8.04 21.89
CA ARG A 137 18.57 -9.51 21.94
C ARG A 137 19.61 -10.06 20.98
N ALA A 138 19.68 -9.55 19.75
CA ALA A 138 20.68 -9.97 18.78
C ALA A 138 22.11 -9.65 19.25
N GLY A 139 22.32 -8.46 19.82
CA GLY A 139 23.61 -8.07 20.43
C GLY A 139 24.02 -8.98 21.60
N LEU A 140 23.06 -9.35 22.46
CA LEU A 140 23.30 -10.28 23.58
C LEU A 140 23.69 -11.69 23.10
N HIS A 141 23.08 -12.20 22.02
CA HIS A 141 23.47 -13.50 21.46
C HIS A 141 24.89 -13.52 20.90
N MET A 142 25.40 -12.40 20.34
CA MET A 142 26.80 -12.32 19.91
C MET A 142 27.80 -12.32 21.09
N ILE A 143 27.36 -11.86 22.27
CA ILE A 143 28.17 -11.84 23.51
C ILE A 143 27.99 -13.17 24.31
N GLY A 144 26.98 -13.96 23.97
CA GLY A 144 26.40 -15.04 24.77
C GLY A 144 27.12 -16.39 24.82
N LEU A 145 28.45 -16.46 24.62
CA LEU A 145 29.23 -17.67 24.96
C LEU A 145 29.74 -17.70 26.41
N GLY A 146 29.36 -16.78 27.32
CA GLY A 146 29.90 -16.82 28.69
C GLY A 146 29.24 -16.08 29.87
N ALA A 147 28.24 -15.20 29.74
CA ALA A 147 27.83 -14.33 30.88
C ALA A 147 26.31 -13.97 30.93
N LEU A 148 25.42 -14.96 31.07
CA LEU A 148 24.01 -14.83 30.68
C LEU A 148 22.96 -14.37 31.73
N GLY A 149 23.33 -14.02 32.96
CA GLY A 149 22.32 -13.71 34.01
C GLY A 149 22.00 -12.22 34.19
N GLU A 150 22.95 -11.47 34.74
CA GLU A 150 22.71 -10.14 35.31
C GLU A 150 22.76 -9.03 34.25
N ALA A 151 23.66 -9.15 33.26
CA ALA A 151 23.81 -8.17 32.19
C ALA A 151 22.51 -8.03 31.37
N ALA A 152 21.89 -9.16 30.97
CA ALA A 152 20.66 -9.15 30.18
C ALA A 152 19.50 -8.44 30.90
N GLN A 153 19.41 -8.58 32.23
CA GLN A 153 18.35 -7.96 33.03
C GLN A 153 18.61 -6.46 33.25
N GLN A 154 19.87 -6.05 33.36
CA GLN A 154 20.28 -4.66 33.45
C GLN A 154 20.03 -3.91 32.14
N THR A 155 20.44 -4.47 30.99
CA THR A 155 20.24 -3.83 29.67
C THR A 155 18.76 -3.78 29.28
N TYR A 156 17.95 -4.76 29.71
CA TYR A 156 16.50 -4.72 29.53
C TYR A 156 15.86 -3.56 30.31
N LYS A 157 16.31 -3.31 31.56
CA LYS A 157 15.83 -2.19 32.36
C LYS A 157 16.28 -0.85 31.81
N GLU A 158 17.55 -0.72 31.42
CA GLU A 158 18.09 0.51 30.83
C GLU A 158 17.45 0.85 29.49
N GLY A 159 17.23 -0.16 28.62
CA GLY A 159 16.51 0.03 27.36
C GLY A 159 15.03 0.41 27.56
N LYS A 160 14.39 -0.12 28.61
CA LYS A 160 13.01 0.22 28.97
C LYS A 160 12.90 1.61 29.60
N GLU A 161 13.82 1.99 30.49
CA GLU A 161 13.83 3.32 31.12
C GLU A 161 14.15 4.44 30.12
N LEU A 162 15.04 4.17 29.15
CA LEU A 162 15.32 5.11 28.04
C LEU A 162 14.10 5.30 27.13
N TYR A 163 13.30 4.25 26.92
CA TYR A 163 12.04 4.30 26.17
C TYR A 163 10.96 5.07 26.96
N ASP A 164 10.73 4.72 28.23
CA ASP A 164 9.68 5.31 29.06
C ASP A 164 9.93 6.80 29.37
N LEU A 165 11.18 7.24 29.55
CA LEU A 165 11.51 8.64 29.89
C LEU A 165 11.40 9.61 28.69
N ALA A 166 11.57 9.08 27.48
CA ALA A 166 11.49 9.86 26.24
C ALA A 166 10.15 9.64 25.50
N SER A 167 9.38 8.63 25.92
CA SER A 167 8.14 8.11 25.32
C SER A 167 7.16 9.20 24.94
N ASP A 168 6.65 10.01 25.85
CA ASP A 168 5.40 10.74 25.56
C ASP A 168 5.62 11.88 24.56
N GLN A 169 6.70 12.65 24.73
CA GLN A 169 7.06 13.73 23.79
C GLN A 169 7.62 13.20 22.46
N ILE A 170 8.34 12.07 22.46
CA ILE A 170 8.81 11.45 21.21
C ILE A 170 7.64 10.80 20.48
N THR A 171 6.71 10.17 21.20
CA THR A 171 5.54 9.50 20.63
C THR A 171 4.65 10.50 19.92
N GLU A 172 4.35 11.65 20.53
CA GLU A 172 3.58 12.71 19.84
C GLU A 172 4.29 13.21 18.59
N LYS A 173 5.60 13.51 18.65
CA LYS A 173 6.36 13.96 17.47
C LYS A 173 6.49 12.91 16.38
N VAL A 174 6.65 11.64 16.75
CA VAL A 174 6.70 10.52 15.82
C VAL A 174 5.32 10.32 15.19
N LYS A 175 4.25 10.44 15.98
CA LYS A 175 2.87 10.37 15.50
C LYS A 175 2.60 11.45 14.46
N GLU A 176 2.92 12.70 14.79
CA GLU A 176 2.78 13.86 13.89
C GLU A 176 3.54 13.63 12.57
N LYS A 177 4.79 13.15 12.64
CA LYS A 177 5.59 12.89 11.44
C LYS A 177 5.07 11.72 10.60
N ILE A 178 4.48 10.71 11.23
CA ILE A 178 3.83 9.61 10.52
C ILE A 178 2.54 10.10 9.85
N GLU A 179 1.71 10.88 10.55
CA GLU A 179 0.51 11.49 9.99
C GLU A 179 0.85 12.43 8.82
N GLU A 180 1.91 13.22 8.94
CA GLU A 180 2.45 14.02 7.84
C GLU A 180 2.84 13.15 6.66
N LYS A 181 3.57 12.04 6.90
CA LYS A 181 3.99 11.10 5.84
C LYS A 181 2.81 10.39 5.17
N ILE A 182 1.78 10.02 5.94
CA ILE A 182 0.51 9.48 5.40
C ILE A 182 -0.14 10.53 4.50
N ASN A 183 -0.19 11.78 4.94
CA ASN A 183 -0.80 12.87 4.19
C ASN A 183 -0.01 13.27 2.94
N SER A 184 1.33 13.22 2.99
CA SER A 184 2.22 13.61 1.89
C SER A 184 2.50 12.50 0.87
N HIS A 185 2.10 11.26 1.15
CA HIS A 185 2.37 10.10 0.30
C HIS A 185 1.95 10.30 -1.16
N HIS A 186 0.79 10.95 -1.38
CA HIS A 186 0.31 11.24 -2.73
C HIS A 186 1.22 12.20 -3.51
N ILE A 187 1.83 13.18 -2.83
CA ILE A 187 2.74 14.16 -3.44
C ILE A 187 4.00 13.45 -3.93
N GLU A 188 4.53 12.51 -3.14
CA GLU A 188 5.70 11.71 -3.53
C GLU A 188 5.39 10.88 -4.79
N LYS A 189 4.20 10.26 -4.83
CA LYS A 189 3.73 9.49 -5.99
C LYS A 189 3.58 10.36 -7.24
N GLU A 190 2.96 11.53 -7.13
CA GLU A 190 2.85 12.51 -8.21
C GLU A 190 4.23 12.96 -8.70
N THR A 191 5.15 13.26 -7.78
CA THR A 191 6.53 13.67 -8.12
C THR A 191 7.26 12.60 -8.92
N ILE A 192 7.10 11.32 -8.57
CA ILE A 192 7.69 10.20 -9.32
C ILE A 192 7.05 10.10 -10.71
N GLN A 193 5.73 10.31 -10.81
CA GLN A 193 5.04 10.26 -12.09
C GLN A 193 5.48 11.41 -13.00
N ASP A 194 5.59 12.63 -12.48
CA ASP A 194 6.11 13.78 -13.20
C ASP A 194 7.53 13.56 -13.68
N PHE A 195 8.40 12.99 -12.83
CA PHE A 195 9.75 12.61 -13.22
C PHE A 195 9.77 11.57 -14.36
N LYS A 196 8.90 10.55 -14.31
CA LYS A 196 8.76 9.57 -15.40
C LYS A 196 8.30 10.24 -16.70
N ASN A 197 7.35 11.16 -16.61
CA ASN A 197 6.83 11.90 -17.75
C ASN A 197 7.95 12.73 -18.40
N GLU A 198 8.75 13.45 -17.61
CA GLU A 198 9.92 14.22 -18.08
C GLU A 198 11.00 13.33 -18.73
N LEU A 199 11.25 12.12 -18.20
CA LEU A 199 12.18 11.17 -18.82
C LEU A 199 11.65 10.52 -20.12
N SER A 200 10.34 10.61 -20.36
CA SER A 200 9.70 10.01 -21.54
C SER A 200 9.60 10.96 -22.74
N LEU A 201 9.96 12.24 -22.56
CA LEU A 201 10.13 13.25 -23.60
C LEU A 201 11.46 13.09 -24.35
#